data_AF-A0A1A7KJF6-F1
#
_entry.id   AF-A0A1A7KJF6-F1
#
_cell.length_a   1.000
_cell.length_b   1.000
_cell.length_c   1.000
_cell.angle_alpha   90.00
_cell.angle_beta   90.00
_cell.angle_gamma   90.00
#
_symmetry.space_group_name_H-M   'P 1'
#
loop_
_entity.id
_entity.type
_entity.pdbx_description
1 polymer ?
#
loop_
_entity_poly.entity_id
_entity_poly.type
_entity_poly.pdbx_seq_one_letter_code
_entity_poly.pdbx_strand_id
1 'polypeptide(L)'
;MKTHILPAIKLTALCIILLAIIYPVSIWAIAQLSPNRGKGDLITHNNKTYYANIAQSFTSDKYFWSRPSSVDYNAAGSGGSNKGPSNEEYLKQVQARIDTFMMKNPGIAKSEIPADLVTASGSGLDSNISVQAAKIQAKRIAKSRNVYEREITNLIAKHTEKPLIGLFGPEKINVLKLNIALDQLSEK
;
A
#
# COMPACT_ATOMS: atom_id res chain seq x y z
N MET A 1 -27.88 10.61 -46.57
CA MET A 1 -27.53 10.48 -45.13
C MET A 1 -27.87 9.12 -44.50
N LYS A 2 -28.66 8.21 -45.11
CA LYS A 2 -29.04 6.91 -44.50
C LYS A 2 -28.17 5.70 -44.92
N THR A 3 -27.23 5.88 -45.85
CA THR A 3 -26.44 4.80 -46.48
C THR A 3 -25.43 4.12 -45.54
N HIS A 4 -25.06 4.76 -44.42
CA HIS A 4 -24.03 4.26 -43.51
C HIS A 4 -24.59 3.69 -42.21
N ILE A 5 -25.91 3.70 -42.00
CA ILE A 5 -26.53 3.22 -40.76
C ILE A 5 -26.25 1.71 -40.56
N LEU A 6 -26.48 0.90 -41.60
CA LEU A 6 -26.28 -0.53 -41.52
C LEU A 6 -24.79 -0.93 -41.39
N PRO A 7 -23.84 -0.36 -42.16
CA PRO A 7 -22.40 -0.53 -41.91
C PRO A 7 -21.97 -0.12 -40.50
N ALA A 8 -22.47 1.00 -39.97
CA ALA A 8 -22.15 1.47 -38.62
C ALA A 8 -22.64 0.49 -37.55
N ILE A 9 -23.88 -0.03 -37.67
CA ILE A 9 -24.41 -1.03 -36.72
C ILE A 9 -23.55 -2.31 -36.75
N LYS A 10 -23.18 -2.80 -37.94
CA LYS A 10 -22.33 -3.99 -38.07
C LYS A 10 -20.95 -3.79 -37.46
N LEU A 11 -20.33 -2.65 -37.71
CA LEU A 11 -19.03 -2.31 -37.13
C LEU A 11 -19.13 -2.21 -35.61
N THR A 12 -20.15 -1.54 -35.07
CA THR A 12 -20.38 -1.47 -33.61
C THR A 12 -20.56 -2.85 -33.00
N ALA A 13 -21.38 -3.72 -33.61
CA ALA A 13 -21.58 -5.08 -33.13
C ALA A 13 -20.27 -5.90 -33.16
N LEU A 14 -19.48 -5.77 -34.24
CA LEU A 14 -18.17 -6.40 -34.33
C LEU A 14 -17.20 -5.89 -33.25
N CYS A 15 -17.15 -4.58 -33.01
CA CYS A 15 -16.33 -3.98 -31.97
C CYS A 15 -16.74 -4.45 -30.56
N ILE A 16 -18.05 -4.58 -30.30
CA ILE A 16 -18.55 -5.12 -29.02
C ILE A 16 -18.10 -6.57 -28.84
N ILE A 17 -18.30 -7.43 -29.85
CA ILE A 17 -17.86 -8.83 -29.79
C ILE A 17 -16.35 -8.90 -29.56
N LEU A 18 -15.57 -8.10 -30.30
CA LEU A 18 -14.12 -8.12 -30.19
C LEU A 18 -13.62 -7.62 -28.83
N LEU A 19 -14.11 -6.47 -28.36
CA LEU A 19 -13.56 -5.77 -27.19
C LEU A 19 -14.20 -6.18 -25.87
N ALA A 20 -15.46 -6.63 -25.86
CA ALA A 20 -16.18 -7.02 -24.65
C ALA A 20 -16.27 -8.54 -24.46
N ILE A 21 -16.01 -9.35 -25.50
CA ILE A 21 -16.04 -10.82 -25.41
C ILE A 21 -14.67 -11.42 -25.70
N ILE A 22 -14.18 -11.28 -26.94
CA ILE A 22 -12.94 -11.96 -27.38
C ILE A 22 -11.75 -11.49 -26.55
N TYR A 23 -11.60 -10.17 -26.38
CA TYR A 23 -10.49 -9.59 -25.64
C TYR A 23 -10.50 -9.98 -24.14
N PRO A 24 -11.59 -9.79 -23.35
CA PRO A 24 -11.60 -10.19 -21.94
C PRO A 24 -11.41 -11.69 -21.71
N VAL A 25 -12.00 -12.54 -22.55
CA VAL A 25 -11.81 -14.00 -22.47
C VAL A 25 -10.35 -14.38 -22.74
N SER A 26 -9.72 -13.73 -23.72
CA SER A 26 -8.32 -13.97 -24.05
C SER A 26 -7.40 -13.55 -22.90
N ILE A 27 -7.62 -12.37 -22.28
CA ILE A 27 -6.88 -11.91 -21.10
C ILE A 27 -7.09 -12.87 -19.92
N TRP A 28 -8.33 -13.28 -19.64
CA TRP A 28 -8.64 -14.23 -18.58
C TRP A 28 -7.95 -15.59 -18.80
N ALA A 29 -7.95 -16.10 -20.04
CA ALA A 29 -7.29 -17.36 -20.39
C ALA A 29 -5.77 -17.29 -20.18
N ILE A 30 -5.14 -16.21 -20.63
CA ILE A 30 -3.70 -15.96 -20.40
C ILE A 30 -3.41 -15.86 -18.89
N ALA A 31 -4.28 -15.18 -18.13
CA ALA A 31 -4.10 -15.04 -16.68
C ALA A 31 -4.11 -16.40 -15.93
N GLN A 32 -4.74 -17.45 -16.48
CA GLN A 32 -4.69 -18.80 -15.88
C GLN A 32 -3.28 -19.40 -15.86
N LEU A 33 -2.38 -18.93 -16.73
CA LEU A 33 -0.97 -19.36 -16.78
C LEU A 33 -0.09 -18.64 -15.75
N SER A 34 -0.60 -17.58 -15.10
CA SER A 34 0.13 -16.87 -14.05
C SER A 34 0.17 -17.68 -12.73
N PRO A 35 1.17 -17.45 -11.85
CA PRO A 35 1.31 -18.21 -10.60
C PRO A 35 0.06 -18.20 -9.70
N ASN A 36 -0.70 -17.11 -9.71
CA ASN A 36 -1.92 -16.96 -8.91
C ASN A 36 -3.21 -17.09 -9.74
N ARG A 37 -3.11 -17.51 -11.01
CA ARG A 37 -4.24 -17.69 -11.94
C ARG A 37 -5.11 -16.43 -12.11
N GLY A 38 -4.49 -15.24 -12.03
CA GLY A 38 -5.19 -13.95 -12.12
C GLY A 38 -5.98 -13.56 -10.88
N LYS A 39 -5.80 -14.27 -9.74
CA LYS A 39 -6.39 -13.87 -8.46
C LYS A 39 -5.57 -12.75 -7.80
N GLY A 40 -6.07 -12.19 -6.71
CA GLY A 40 -5.29 -11.28 -5.87
C GLY A 40 -4.05 -11.95 -5.28
N ASP A 41 -3.04 -11.16 -4.90
CA ASP A 41 -1.90 -11.65 -4.12
C ASP A 41 -2.35 -11.85 -2.67
N LEU A 42 -2.52 -13.12 -2.27
CA LEU A 42 -3.07 -13.52 -0.97
C LEU A 42 -1.96 -13.94 -0.02
N ILE A 43 -2.06 -13.52 1.24
CA ILE A 43 -1.18 -13.95 2.33
C ILE A 43 -2.02 -14.60 3.41
N THR A 44 -1.66 -15.81 3.81
CA THR A 44 -2.31 -16.52 4.92
C THR A 44 -1.42 -16.47 6.16
N HIS A 45 -1.97 -15.97 7.26
CA HIS A 45 -1.29 -15.93 8.56
C HIS A 45 -2.32 -16.14 9.68
N ASN A 46 -2.03 -17.02 10.65
CA ASN A 46 -2.91 -17.36 11.77
C ASN A 46 -4.35 -17.72 11.34
N ASN A 47 -4.47 -18.59 10.34
CA ASN A 47 -5.73 -19.03 9.72
C ASN A 47 -6.60 -17.89 9.14
N LYS A 48 -6.04 -16.69 8.97
CA LYS A 48 -6.68 -15.56 8.30
C LYS A 48 -6.01 -15.29 6.97
N THR A 49 -6.82 -14.91 5.98
CA THR A 49 -6.35 -14.55 4.64
C THR A 49 -6.40 -13.04 4.47
N TYR A 50 -5.32 -12.49 3.93
CA TYR A 50 -5.13 -11.07 3.68
C TYR A 50 -4.74 -10.82 2.22
N TYR A 51 -4.92 -9.59 1.75
CA TYR A 51 -4.43 -9.16 0.44
C TYR A 51 -3.12 -8.40 0.59
N ALA A 52 -2.05 -8.89 -0.04
CA ALA A 52 -0.70 -8.32 0.08
C ALA A 52 -0.63 -6.86 -0.38
N ASN A 53 -1.37 -6.52 -1.43
CA ASN A 53 -1.28 -5.24 -2.12
C ASN A 53 -2.38 -4.25 -1.70
N ILE A 54 -3.08 -4.52 -0.60
CA ILE A 54 -4.10 -3.64 -0.03
C ILE A 54 -3.65 -3.23 1.37
N ALA A 55 -3.55 -1.92 1.61
CA ALA A 55 -3.19 -1.38 2.91
C ALA A 55 -4.20 -1.75 3.99
N GLN A 56 -3.71 -1.82 5.23
CA GLN A 56 -4.53 -2.06 6.41
C GLN A 56 -4.22 -1.02 7.47
N SER A 57 -5.21 -0.74 8.32
CA SER A 57 -5.01 0.14 9.47
C SER A 57 -4.17 -0.58 10.54
N PHE A 58 -2.98 -0.05 10.82
CA PHE A 58 -2.13 -0.48 11.92
C PHE A 58 -1.97 0.68 12.90
N THR A 59 -2.59 0.56 14.08
CA THR A 59 -2.61 1.61 15.11
C THR A 59 -1.86 1.22 16.39
N SER A 60 -1.55 -0.06 16.57
CA SER A 60 -0.87 -0.54 17.78
C SER A 60 0.62 -0.18 17.78
N ASP A 61 1.15 0.14 18.96
CA ASP A 61 2.55 0.56 19.15
C ASP A 61 3.57 -0.57 18.86
N LYS A 62 3.12 -1.82 18.76
CA LYS A 62 3.95 -2.99 18.42
C LYS A 62 4.09 -3.25 16.92
N TYR A 63 3.40 -2.50 16.06
CA TYR A 63 3.43 -2.68 14.61
C TYR A 63 4.02 -1.47 13.88
N PHE A 64 4.51 -1.72 12.68
CA PHE A 64 4.77 -0.67 11.69
C PHE A 64 3.45 -0.07 11.26
N TRP A 65 3.37 1.26 11.34
CA TRP A 65 2.20 2.00 10.90
C TRP A 65 2.27 2.24 9.40
N SER A 66 1.12 2.10 8.75
CA SER A 66 0.96 2.37 7.32
C SER A 66 0.86 3.87 7.04
N ARG A 67 1.01 4.23 5.78
CA ARG A 67 0.68 5.58 5.30
C ARG A 67 -0.79 5.89 5.60
N PRO A 68 -1.12 7.13 6.02
CA PRO A 68 -2.51 7.53 6.22
C PRO A 68 -3.39 7.23 5.00
N SER A 69 -4.63 6.82 5.26
CA SER A 69 -5.64 6.59 4.23
C SER A 69 -6.64 7.74 4.18
N SER A 70 -7.11 8.08 2.99
CA SER A 70 -8.26 8.99 2.78
C SER A 70 -9.59 8.26 2.65
N VAL A 71 -9.57 6.92 2.65
CA VAL A 71 -10.74 6.04 2.55
C VAL A 71 -10.80 5.06 3.73
N ASP A 72 -10.11 5.40 4.83
CA ASP A 72 -10.04 4.58 6.06
C ASP A 72 -9.67 3.10 5.82
N TYR A 73 -8.78 2.87 4.84
CA TYR A 73 -8.34 1.54 4.41
C TYR A 73 -9.48 0.62 3.91
N ASN A 74 -10.63 1.19 3.56
CA ASN A 74 -11.78 0.44 3.07
C ASN A 74 -11.60 0.07 1.59
N ALA A 75 -11.35 -1.21 1.31
CA ALA A 75 -11.14 -1.71 -0.05
C ALA A 75 -12.37 -1.61 -0.99
N ALA A 76 -13.56 -1.30 -0.46
CA ALA A 76 -14.74 -1.03 -1.29
C ALA A 76 -14.65 0.31 -2.05
N GLY A 77 -13.73 1.21 -1.66
CA GLY A 77 -13.47 2.46 -2.36
C GLY A 77 -11.99 2.79 -2.43
N SER A 78 -11.52 3.31 -3.56
CA SER A 78 -10.16 3.87 -3.68
C SER A 78 -10.24 5.36 -3.92
N GLY A 79 -9.39 6.15 -3.26
CA GLY A 79 -9.37 7.59 -3.44
C GLY A 79 -8.30 8.28 -2.60
N GLY A 80 -7.84 9.42 -3.11
CA GLY A 80 -6.92 10.31 -2.42
C GLY A 80 -7.67 11.44 -1.71
N SER A 81 -6.94 12.19 -0.89
CA SER A 81 -7.51 13.35 -0.16
C SER A 81 -7.99 14.47 -1.09
N ASN A 82 -7.39 14.62 -2.28
CA ASN A 82 -7.69 15.65 -3.27
C ASN A 82 -7.71 17.10 -2.72
N LYS A 83 -6.90 17.36 -1.67
CA LYS A 83 -6.73 18.70 -1.07
C LYS A 83 -5.52 19.41 -1.69
N GLY A 84 -5.65 20.71 -1.95
CA GLY A 84 -4.55 21.55 -2.41
C GLY A 84 -3.51 21.81 -1.31
N PRO A 85 -2.27 22.18 -1.67
CA PRO A 85 -1.18 22.39 -0.69
C PRO A 85 -1.41 23.56 0.27
N SER A 86 -2.25 24.53 -0.09
CA SER A 86 -2.65 25.67 0.74
C SER A 86 -3.94 25.45 1.54
N ASN A 87 -4.53 24.24 1.49
CA ASN A 87 -5.78 23.96 2.17
C ASN A 87 -5.59 23.88 3.70
N GLU A 88 -6.22 24.79 4.45
CA GLU A 88 -6.03 24.89 5.90
C GLU A 88 -6.45 23.64 6.68
N GLU A 89 -7.54 22.99 6.28
CA GLU A 89 -8.03 21.75 6.91
C GLU A 89 -7.00 20.62 6.76
N TYR A 90 -6.43 20.47 5.56
CA TYR A 90 -5.39 19.49 5.29
C TYR A 90 -4.12 19.76 6.08
N LEU A 91 -3.67 21.02 6.14
CA LEU A 91 -2.50 21.41 6.92
C LEU A 91 -2.69 21.10 8.42
N LYS A 92 -3.88 21.37 8.98
CA LYS A 92 -4.23 20.98 10.35
C LYS A 92 -4.20 19.46 10.54
N GLN A 93 -4.74 18.69 9.58
CA GLN A 93 -4.74 17.23 9.63
C GLN A 93 -3.31 16.66 9.60
N VAL A 94 -2.45 17.17 8.73
CA VAL A 94 -1.03 16.76 8.66
C VAL A 94 -0.30 17.12 9.95
N GLN A 95 -0.53 18.32 10.50
CA GLN A 95 0.07 18.72 11.77
C GLN A 95 -0.37 17.79 12.92
N ALA A 96 -1.66 17.45 13.02
CA ALA A 96 -2.15 16.51 14.03
C ALA A 96 -1.52 15.10 13.90
N ARG A 97 -1.27 14.64 12.67
CA ARG A 97 -0.55 13.37 12.42
C ARG A 97 0.91 13.45 12.85
N ILE A 98 1.58 14.57 12.57
CA ILE A 98 2.95 14.83 13.04
C ILE A 98 3.01 14.78 14.57
N ASP A 99 2.10 15.48 15.24
CA ASP A 99 2.06 15.56 16.71
C ASP A 99 1.81 14.19 17.32
N THR A 100 0.84 13.43 16.78
CA THR A 100 0.54 12.06 17.20
C THR A 100 1.75 11.15 17.00
N PHE A 101 2.43 11.27 15.85
CA PHE A 101 3.61 10.46 15.55
C PHE A 101 4.76 10.74 16.51
N MET A 102 5.06 12.01 16.78
CA MET A 102 6.11 12.41 17.74
C MET A 102 5.81 11.95 19.16
N MET A 103 4.54 12.04 19.59
CA MET A 103 4.12 11.56 20.91
C MET A 103 4.39 10.06 21.09
N LYS A 104 4.14 9.27 20.04
CA LYS A 104 4.33 7.82 20.07
C LYS A 104 5.77 7.39 19.83
N ASN A 105 6.59 8.24 19.22
CA ASN A 105 7.98 7.97 18.91
C ASN A 105 8.87 9.06 19.56
N PRO A 106 9.03 9.04 20.89
CA PRO A 106 9.76 10.09 21.61
C PRO A 106 11.24 10.13 21.22
N GLY A 107 11.77 11.35 21.06
CA GLY A 107 13.16 11.61 20.67
C GLY A 107 13.39 11.76 19.17
N ILE A 108 12.32 11.78 18.36
CA ILE A 108 12.38 12.00 16.92
C ILE A 108 12.08 13.46 16.61
N ALA A 109 12.95 14.12 15.85
CA ALA A 109 12.73 15.49 15.42
C ALA A 109 11.71 15.55 14.27
N LYS A 110 10.92 16.64 14.21
CA LYS A 110 9.93 16.85 13.15
C LYS A 110 10.53 16.78 11.74
N SER A 111 11.77 17.26 11.57
CA SER A 111 12.50 17.23 10.30
C SER A 111 12.90 15.83 9.83
N GLU A 112 12.90 14.85 10.73
CA GLU A 112 13.24 13.46 10.39
C GLU A 112 12.04 12.66 9.91
N ILE A 113 10.81 13.14 10.17
CA ILE A 113 9.55 12.45 9.85
C ILE A 113 9.35 12.42 8.33
N PRO A 114 9.36 11.23 7.70
CA PRO A 114 9.13 11.11 6.28
C PRO A 114 7.69 11.49 5.91
N ALA A 115 7.52 12.09 4.73
CA ALA A 115 6.23 12.60 4.28
C ALA A 115 5.15 11.51 4.15
N ASP A 116 5.54 10.27 3.81
CA ASP A 116 4.62 9.14 3.65
C ASP A 116 3.90 8.73 4.94
N LEU A 117 4.46 9.01 6.12
CA LEU A 117 3.81 8.74 7.42
C LEU A 117 2.75 9.77 7.82
N VAL A 118 2.74 10.95 7.19
CA VAL A 118 1.86 12.07 7.58
C VAL A 118 0.96 12.55 6.45
N THR A 119 1.28 12.20 5.20
CA THR A 119 0.48 12.48 4.01
C THR A 119 -0.25 11.24 3.53
N ALA A 120 -1.53 11.40 3.17
CA ALA A 120 -2.33 10.29 2.67
C ALA A 120 -1.91 9.88 1.25
N SER A 121 -2.02 8.58 0.95
CA SER A 121 -1.71 8.05 -0.39
C SER A 121 -2.78 8.43 -1.43
N GLY A 122 -2.41 8.42 -2.72
CA GLY A 122 -3.33 8.76 -3.82
C GLY A 122 -4.43 7.72 -4.05
N SER A 123 -4.17 6.44 -3.74
CA SER A 123 -5.18 5.38 -3.80
C SER A 123 -5.99 5.26 -2.50
N GLY A 124 -5.47 5.79 -1.40
CA GLY A 124 -5.98 5.52 -0.05
C GLY A 124 -5.72 4.09 0.44
N LEU A 125 -5.07 3.24 -0.37
CA LEU A 125 -4.85 1.80 -0.09
C LEU A 125 -3.39 1.39 -0.33
N ASP A 126 -2.44 2.31 -0.24
CA ASP A 126 -1.01 2.04 -0.45
C ASP A 126 -0.42 1.13 0.63
N SER A 127 -0.10 -0.11 0.25
CA SER A 127 0.48 -1.11 1.13
C SER A 127 1.95 -0.88 1.48
N ASN A 128 2.58 0.16 0.92
CA ASN A 128 4.01 0.40 1.04
C ASN A 128 4.36 1.67 1.80
N ILE A 129 5.50 1.64 2.46
CA ILE A 129 6.19 2.80 3.03
C ILE A 129 7.63 2.85 2.54
N SER A 130 8.26 4.01 2.64
CA SER A 130 9.68 4.18 2.42
C SER A 130 10.52 3.44 3.47
N VAL A 131 11.76 3.10 3.13
CA VAL A 131 12.70 2.49 4.07
C VAL A 131 12.96 3.42 5.27
N GLN A 132 13.03 4.73 5.05
CA GLN A 132 13.20 5.72 6.12
C GLN A 132 12.00 5.69 7.09
N ALA A 133 10.78 5.60 6.57
CA ALA A 133 9.57 5.51 7.37
C ALA A 133 9.49 4.23 8.20
N ALA A 134 10.06 3.13 7.74
CA ALA A 134 10.20 1.93 8.56
C ALA A 134 11.26 2.13 9.66
N LYS A 135 12.45 2.64 9.30
CA LYS A 135 13.57 2.83 10.24
C LYS A 135 13.21 3.73 11.42
N ILE A 136 12.53 4.84 11.17
CA ILE A 136 12.16 5.81 12.20
C ILE A 136 11.17 5.24 13.24
N GLN A 137 10.44 4.18 12.90
CA GLN A 137 9.51 3.49 13.80
C GLN A 137 10.19 2.35 14.60
N ALA A 138 11.41 1.96 14.25
CA ALA A 138 12.06 0.76 14.78
C ALA A 138 12.23 0.80 16.30
N LYS A 139 12.66 1.94 16.85
CA LYS A 139 12.86 2.12 18.29
C LYS A 139 11.58 1.94 19.10
N ARG A 140 10.46 2.52 18.65
CA ARG A 140 9.14 2.36 19.29
C ARG A 140 8.73 0.89 19.30
N ILE A 141 8.85 0.22 18.16
CA ILE A 141 8.44 -1.17 17.98
C ILE A 141 9.31 -2.10 18.84
N ALA A 142 10.63 -1.93 18.80
CA ALA A 142 11.59 -2.70 19.61
C ALA A 142 11.25 -2.62 21.10
N LYS A 143 10.99 -1.41 21.61
CA LYS A 143 10.54 -1.19 22.99
C LYS A 143 9.21 -1.87 23.27
N SER A 144 8.21 -1.72 22.40
CA SER A 144 6.88 -2.29 22.61
C SER A 144 6.85 -3.82 22.57
N ARG A 145 7.81 -4.46 21.89
CA ARG A 145 7.91 -5.92 21.74
C ARG A 145 9.00 -6.55 22.61
N ASN A 146 9.75 -5.74 23.37
CA ASN A 146 10.87 -6.18 24.19
C ASN A 146 11.93 -6.97 23.40
N VAL A 147 12.28 -6.48 22.20
CA VAL A 147 13.30 -7.06 21.32
C VAL A 147 14.39 -6.04 21.03
N TYR A 148 15.54 -6.48 20.53
CA TYR A 148 16.63 -5.56 20.19
C TYR A 148 16.30 -4.76 18.93
N GLU A 149 16.60 -3.47 18.93
CA GLU A 149 16.41 -2.60 17.75
C GLU A 149 17.14 -3.15 16.52
N ARG A 150 18.30 -3.79 16.71
CA ARG A 150 19.05 -4.46 15.65
C ARG A 150 18.21 -5.50 14.90
N GLU A 151 17.40 -6.28 15.61
CA GLU A 151 16.57 -7.31 14.99
C GLU A 151 15.50 -6.68 14.09
N ILE A 152 14.91 -5.56 14.53
CA ILE A 152 13.96 -4.78 13.74
C ILE A 152 14.65 -4.20 12.49
N THR A 153 15.86 -3.64 12.62
CA THR A 153 16.59 -3.10 11.47
C THR A 153 16.98 -4.17 10.45
N ASN A 154 17.35 -5.37 10.91
CA ASN A 154 17.62 -6.52 10.04
C ASN A 154 16.34 -6.97 9.32
N LEU A 155 15.20 -6.98 10.02
CA LEU A 155 13.91 -7.31 9.43
C LEU A 155 13.51 -6.32 8.33
N ILE A 156 13.71 -5.02 8.56
CA ILE A 156 13.52 -3.95 7.57
C ILE A 156 14.39 -4.18 6.34
N ALA A 157 15.69 -4.45 6.53
CA ALA A 157 16.61 -4.68 5.43
C ALA A 157 16.20 -5.89 4.58
N LYS A 158 15.74 -6.98 5.22
CA LYS A 158 15.29 -8.20 4.52
C LYS A 158 14.02 -8.00 3.69
N HIS A 159 13.15 -7.08 4.11
CA HIS A 159 11.87 -6.79 3.42
C HIS A 159 11.92 -5.53 2.55
N THR A 160 13.11 -4.96 2.35
CA THR A 160 13.29 -3.83 1.43
C THR A 160 13.29 -4.33 -0.01
N GLU A 161 12.27 -3.90 -0.76
CA GLU A 161 12.17 -4.15 -2.19
C GLU A 161 12.86 -3.02 -2.95
N LYS A 162 13.84 -3.38 -3.79
CA LYS A 162 14.59 -2.42 -4.61
C LYS A 162 13.89 -2.16 -5.94
N PRO A 163 14.04 -0.95 -6.51
CA PRO A 163 13.57 -0.66 -7.85
C PRO A 163 14.27 -1.54 -8.90
N LEU A 164 13.60 -1.76 -10.02
CA LEU A 164 14.10 -2.60 -11.11
C LEU A 164 15.38 -1.98 -11.67
N ILE A 165 16.53 -2.64 -11.50
CA ILE A 165 17.88 -2.14 -11.91
C ILE A 165 18.18 -0.69 -11.47
N GLY A 166 17.60 -0.22 -10.36
CA GLY A 166 17.79 1.16 -9.90
C GLY A 166 16.89 2.20 -10.59
N LEU A 167 15.99 1.77 -11.48
CA LEU A 167 15.07 2.60 -12.24
C LEU A 167 13.61 2.29 -11.87
N PHE A 168 12.69 3.21 -12.16
CA PHE A 168 11.24 3.07 -11.93
C PHE A 168 10.78 3.09 -10.46
N GLY A 169 11.33 4.01 -9.67
CA GLY A 169 10.81 4.37 -8.34
C GLY A 169 11.82 4.22 -7.21
N PRO A 170 11.43 4.56 -5.97
CA PRO A 170 12.27 4.40 -4.79
C PRO A 170 12.24 2.96 -4.24
N GLU A 171 13.16 2.67 -3.32
CA GLU A 171 13.04 1.49 -2.45
C GLU A 171 11.77 1.58 -1.61
N LYS A 172 11.10 0.45 -1.44
CA LYS A 172 9.80 0.37 -0.75
C LYS A 172 9.73 -0.86 0.14
N ILE A 173 8.83 -0.81 1.12
CA ILE A 173 8.58 -1.92 2.03
C ILE A 173 7.08 -2.13 2.17
N ASN A 174 6.62 -3.35 1.93
CA ASN A 174 5.24 -3.75 2.16
C ASN A 174 4.95 -3.91 3.66
N VAL A 175 4.04 -3.09 4.19
CA VAL A 175 3.78 -3.01 5.65
C VAL A 175 3.15 -4.28 6.20
N LEU A 176 2.22 -4.91 5.45
CA LEU A 176 1.58 -6.14 5.89
C LEU A 176 2.58 -7.29 5.98
N LYS A 177 3.38 -7.50 4.92
CA LYS A 177 4.43 -8.53 4.91
C LYS A 177 5.42 -8.31 6.05
N LEU A 178 5.82 -7.05 6.28
CA LEU A 178 6.73 -6.70 7.37
C LEU A 178 6.13 -6.98 8.75
N ASN A 179 4.86 -6.63 8.98
CA ASN A 179 4.18 -6.88 10.26
C ASN A 179 3.95 -8.37 10.54
N ILE A 180 3.66 -9.17 9.50
CA ILE A 180 3.58 -10.64 9.64
C ILE A 180 4.95 -11.22 10.01
N ALA A 181 6.02 -10.77 9.35
CA ALA A 181 7.37 -11.22 9.67
C ALA A 181 7.82 -10.76 11.07
N LEU A 182 7.30 -9.62 11.54
CA LEU A 182 7.52 -9.11 12.90
C LEU A 182 6.81 -9.99 13.96
N ASP A 183 5.62 -10.50 13.65
CA ASP A 183 4.92 -11.45 14.53
C ASP A 183 5.70 -12.76 14.65
N GLN A 184 6.22 -13.30 13.53
CA GLN A 184 7.06 -14.50 13.51
C GLN A 184 8.40 -14.36 14.23
N LEU A 185 8.92 -13.13 14.37
CA LEU A 185 10.14 -12.87 15.15
C LEU A 185 9.88 -13.02 16.65
N SER A 186 8.67 -12.70 17.13
CA SER A 186 8.30 -12.73 18.55
C SER A 186 7.83 -14.11 19.03
N GLU A 187 7.59 -15.05 18.10
CA GLU A 187 7.19 -16.43 18.39
C GLU A 187 8.38 -17.38 18.60
N LYS A 188 9.61 -16.89 18.42
CA LYS A 188 10.84 -17.61 18.76
C LYS A 188 11.25 -17.38 20.20
#